data_AF-A0A7J6CMH0-F1
#
_entry.id   AF-A0A7J6CMH0-F1
#
_cell.length_a   1.000
_cell.length_b   1.000
_cell.length_c   1.000
_cell.angle_alpha   90.00
_cell.angle_beta   90.00
_cell.angle_gamma   90.00
#
_symmetry.space_group_name_H-M   'P 1'
#
loop_
_entity.id
_entity.type
_entity.pdbx_description
1 polymer ?
#
loop_
_entity_poly.entity_id
_entity_poly.type
_entity_poly.pdbx_seq_one_letter_code
_entity_poly.pdbx_strand_id
1 'polypeptide(L)'
;MEDFGSALEKNVADLTVMDVYDIAAVVGQEFERIIDQYGCEALSRLMPKVVRVLEILEVLVSRNSISPETEELRLELDRLRLERMDRLEKERKHKKELELVEDVWRGEAQDLLSQIAQLQEENKTLLNNLSVKECPMTEEDIQKQEGMSERERQVMKKLKEVVDKQRDEIRAKDRELTLKNEDVEALQQQLNRLMKINHDLRHKITVVEAQGKALIEQKVELEASGQARQQELGNLRQEVTRLKERLKEQGKFSAETEEPVGPPSPAQSSKAAPSWGQDLASELLAGGLEIEEGPLHFIPHIGAPGALTVDGEEEKDDEEAAFLWEALCDDDMSSIDPKDPNRPRFTLQELRDVLHERNELKAKVFMLQEEIAYYKSDEQEEETGLPLPDPSPTLRPSSRSNFQPESGIKRLIFTAIMPMVAAGLIPDDPTLQPIRRLISLV
;
A
#
# COMPACT_ATOMS: atom_id res chain seq x y z
N MET A 1 -58.05 11.82 -6.44
CA MET A 1 -58.16 11.90 -4.97
C MET A 1 -56.82 11.45 -4.47
N GLU A 2 -55.93 12.42 -4.33
CA GLU A 2 -54.50 12.22 -4.09
C GLU A 2 -54.26 12.04 -2.59
N ASP A 3 -53.29 11.18 -2.27
CA ASP A 3 -53.04 10.52 -1.00
C ASP A 3 -52.43 11.44 0.09
N PHE A 4 -52.80 12.72 0.09
CA PHE A 4 -52.20 13.74 0.95
C PHE A 4 -52.51 13.57 2.46
N GLY A 5 -53.44 12.68 2.81
CA GLY A 5 -53.76 12.37 4.20
C GLY A 5 -52.70 11.53 4.92
N SER A 6 -51.83 10.84 4.18
CA SER A 6 -50.86 9.90 4.75
C SER A 6 -49.78 10.57 5.62
N ALA A 7 -49.39 11.82 5.30
CA ALA A 7 -48.36 12.54 6.04
C ALA A 7 -48.80 12.94 7.47
N LEU A 8 -50.10 13.16 7.71
CA LEU A 8 -50.65 13.48 9.03
C LEU A 8 -50.73 12.27 9.97
N GLU A 9 -50.68 11.05 9.43
CA GLU A 9 -50.74 9.80 10.19
C GLU A 9 -49.35 9.27 10.59
N LYS A 10 -48.27 9.88 10.08
CA LYS A 10 -46.89 9.47 10.38
C LYS A 10 -46.49 9.81 11.83
N ASN A 11 -45.62 8.98 12.40
CA ASN A 11 -45.02 9.27 13.70
C ASN A 11 -44.15 10.53 13.61
N VAL A 12 -44.18 11.35 14.67
CA VAL A 12 -43.46 12.63 14.74
C VAL A 12 -41.94 12.47 14.54
N ALA A 13 -41.37 11.33 14.96
CA ALA A 13 -39.94 11.02 14.83
C ALA A 13 -39.51 10.71 13.39
N ASP A 14 -40.45 10.28 12.55
CA ASP A 14 -40.20 9.81 11.18
C ASP A 14 -40.65 10.83 10.12
N LEU A 15 -41.12 12.01 10.57
CA LEU A 15 -41.51 13.10 9.67
C LEU A 15 -40.28 13.58 8.88
N THR A 16 -40.46 13.73 7.58
CA THR A 16 -39.47 14.34 6.68
C THR A 16 -39.89 15.75 6.30
N VAL A 17 -38.95 16.53 5.77
CA VAL A 17 -39.24 17.88 5.26
C VAL A 17 -40.33 17.84 4.18
N MET A 18 -40.34 16.80 3.34
CA MET A 18 -41.40 16.59 2.33
C MET A 18 -42.78 16.41 2.96
N ASP A 19 -42.86 15.67 4.07
CA ASP A 19 -44.13 15.47 4.78
C ASP A 19 -44.71 16.79 5.33
N VAL A 20 -43.86 17.74 5.73
CA VAL A 20 -44.30 19.07 6.17
C VAL A 20 -44.89 19.87 5.00
N TYR A 21 -44.31 19.76 3.80
CA TYR A 21 -44.87 20.38 2.59
C TYR A 21 -46.20 19.76 2.18
N ASP A 22 -46.35 18.44 2.29
CA ASP A 22 -47.62 17.75 2.02
C ASP A 22 -48.69 18.16 3.03
N ILE A 23 -48.35 18.26 4.33
CA ILE A 23 -49.25 18.78 5.37
C ILE A 23 -49.66 20.22 5.07
N ALA A 24 -48.71 21.08 4.66
CA ALA A 24 -48.98 22.47 4.29
C ALA A 24 -49.96 22.56 3.10
N ALA A 25 -49.84 21.66 2.12
CA ALA A 25 -50.75 21.59 0.98
C ALA A 25 -52.17 21.21 1.40
N VAL A 26 -52.34 20.21 2.29
CA VAL A 26 -53.66 19.84 2.84
C VAL A 26 -54.28 21.00 3.60
N VAL A 27 -53.51 21.64 4.49
CA VAL A 27 -53.97 22.80 5.26
C VAL A 27 -54.34 23.98 4.34
N GLY A 28 -53.57 24.19 3.28
CA GLY A 28 -53.85 25.18 2.25
C GLY A 28 -55.18 24.93 1.52
N GLN A 29 -55.46 23.69 1.15
CA GLN A 29 -56.75 23.30 0.53
C GLN A 29 -57.95 23.54 1.45
N GLU A 30 -57.81 23.30 2.76
CA GLU A 30 -58.86 23.63 3.73
C GLU A 30 -59.08 25.15 3.85
N PHE A 31 -58.00 25.94 3.83
CA PHE A 31 -58.12 27.39 3.83
C PHE A 31 -58.75 27.94 2.55
N GLU A 32 -58.43 27.38 1.39
CA GLU A 32 -59.07 27.77 0.12
C GLU A 32 -60.60 27.60 0.18
N ARG A 33 -61.08 26.45 0.70
CA ARG A 33 -62.52 26.20 0.89
C ARG A 33 -63.19 27.18 1.85
N ILE A 34 -62.48 27.64 2.87
CA ILE A 34 -62.98 28.66 3.82
C ILE A 34 -63.02 30.04 3.17
N ILE A 35 -61.99 30.40 2.38
CA ILE A 35 -61.95 31.66 1.63
C ILE A 35 -63.11 31.73 0.65
N ASP A 36 -63.41 30.64 -0.05
CA ASP A 36 -64.51 30.57 -1.01
C ASP A 36 -65.90 30.80 -0.37
N GLN A 37 -66.09 30.38 0.89
CA GLN A 37 -67.37 30.47 1.59
C GLN A 37 -67.55 31.75 2.41
N TYR A 38 -66.47 32.27 3.00
CA TYR A 38 -66.53 33.36 4.01
C TYR A 38 -65.69 34.58 3.64
N GLY A 39 -64.97 34.55 2.51
CA GLY A 39 -64.07 35.62 2.08
C GLY A 39 -62.72 35.59 2.79
N CYS A 40 -61.72 36.24 2.19
CA CYS A 40 -60.33 36.23 2.67
C CYS A 40 -60.12 36.89 4.04
N GLU A 41 -60.97 37.85 4.42
CA GLU A 41 -60.90 38.59 5.68
C GLU A 41 -61.00 37.69 6.93
N ALA A 42 -61.67 36.54 6.82
CA ALA A 42 -61.80 35.57 7.90
C ALA A 42 -60.45 34.93 8.29
N LEU A 43 -59.50 34.83 7.35
CA LEU A 43 -58.22 34.13 7.52
C LEU A 43 -57.00 35.06 7.61
N SER A 44 -57.16 36.35 7.29
CA SER A 44 -56.08 37.35 7.25
C SER A 44 -55.17 37.37 8.50
N ARG A 45 -55.72 37.08 9.69
CA ARG A 45 -54.96 37.07 10.96
C ARG A 45 -54.44 35.68 11.37
N LEU A 46 -55.02 34.60 10.82
CA LEU A 46 -54.68 33.22 11.16
C LEU A 46 -53.59 32.67 10.24
N MET A 47 -53.66 32.99 8.95
CA MET A 47 -52.73 32.49 7.92
C MET A 47 -51.26 32.71 8.30
N PRO A 48 -50.81 33.92 8.73
CA PRO A 48 -49.41 34.13 9.08
C PRO A 48 -48.95 33.31 10.30
N LYS A 49 -49.87 32.97 11.22
CA LYS A 49 -49.55 32.14 12.39
C LYS A 49 -49.39 30.68 12.02
N VAL A 50 -50.21 30.19 11.08
CA VAL A 50 -50.14 28.80 10.61
C VAL A 50 -48.91 28.59 9.74
N VAL A 51 -48.60 29.54 8.86
CA VAL A 51 -47.33 29.58 8.13
C VAL A 51 -46.16 29.53 9.11
N ARG A 52 -46.18 30.37 10.17
CA ARG A 52 -45.11 30.35 11.19
C ARG A 52 -44.97 29.02 11.93
N VAL A 53 -46.07 28.32 12.20
CA VAL A 53 -46.02 27.00 12.85
C VAL A 53 -45.42 25.95 11.90
N LEU A 54 -45.80 25.99 10.61
CA LEU A 54 -45.24 25.11 9.59
C LEU A 54 -43.74 25.38 9.35
N GLU A 55 -43.32 26.65 9.33
CA GLU A 55 -41.90 27.04 9.28
C GLU A 55 -41.11 26.49 10.47
N ILE A 56 -41.66 26.58 11.69
CA ILE A 56 -41.01 26.03 12.89
C ILE A 56 -40.91 24.50 12.79
N LEU A 57 -41.97 23.84 12.31
CA LEU A 57 -41.98 22.39 12.14
C LEU A 57 -40.96 21.93 11.09
N GLU A 58 -40.87 22.63 9.96
CA GLU A 58 -39.86 22.37 8.92
C GLU A 58 -38.44 22.46 9.48
N VAL A 59 -38.14 23.50 10.26
CA VAL A 59 -36.81 23.69 10.88
C VAL A 59 -36.49 22.58 11.89
N LEU A 60 -37.47 22.15 12.69
CA LEU A 60 -37.28 21.08 13.67
C LEU A 60 -37.06 19.72 12.99
N VAL A 61 -37.85 19.41 11.96
CA VAL A 61 -37.73 18.18 11.17
C VAL A 61 -36.41 18.15 10.41
N SER A 62 -36.02 19.27 9.78
CA SER A 62 -34.73 19.40 9.08
C SER A 62 -33.53 19.16 10.01
N ARG A 63 -33.61 19.64 11.26
CA ARG A 63 -32.57 19.41 12.28
C ARG A 63 -32.55 17.98 12.80
N ASN A 64 -33.70 17.29 12.83
CA ASN A 64 -33.79 15.91 13.28
C ASN A 64 -33.29 14.91 12.23
N SER A 65 -33.53 15.18 10.93
CA SER A 65 -32.96 14.38 9.83
C SER A 65 -31.45 14.55 9.67
N ILE A 66 -30.92 15.69 10.15
CA ILE A 66 -29.49 16.02 10.15
C ILE A 66 -29.03 16.05 11.61
N SER A 67 -29.24 14.96 12.36
CA SER A 67 -28.57 14.77 13.66
C SER A 67 -27.25 14.04 13.44
N PRO A 68 -26.15 14.73 13.06
CA PRO A 68 -24.87 14.10 12.76
C PRO A 68 -24.35 13.29 13.95
N GLU A 69 -24.61 13.75 15.18
CA GLU A 69 -24.21 13.07 16.41
C GLU A 69 -24.80 11.65 16.51
N THR A 70 -26.05 11.44 16.10
CA THR A 70 -26.65 10.09 16.15
C THR A 70 -26.07 9.15 15.10
N GLU A 71 -25.68 9.69 13.94
CA GLU A 71 -25.08 8.90 12.86
C GLU A 71 -23.60 8.62 13.15
N GLU A 72 -22.86 9.61 13.65
CA GLU A 72 -21.49 9.47 14.14
C GLU A 72 -21.39 8.40 15.25
N LEU A 73 -22.32 8.41 16.22
CA LEU A 73 -22.36 7.38 17.27
C LEU A 73 -22.71 5.99 16.73
N ARG A 74 -23.52 5.89 15.67
CA ARG A 74 -23.81 4.60 15.00
C ARG A 74 -22.57 4.07 14.29
N LEU A 75 -21.91 4.92 13.51
CA LEU A 75 -20.66 4.57 12.82
C LEU A 75 -19.57 4.18 13.81
N GLU A 76 -19.39 4.92 14.90
CA GLU A 76 -18.41 4.56 15.94
C GLU A 76 -18.77 3.25 16.66
N LEU A 77 -20.06 3.00 16.90
CA LEU A 77 -20.51 1.72 17.44
C LEU A 77 -20.16 0.54 16.52
N ASP A 78 -20.36 0.71 15.22
CA ASP A 78 -20.04 -0.32 14.22
C ASP A 78 -18.52 -0.49 14.03
N ARG A 79 -17.76 0.62 14.04
CA ARG A 79 -16.29 0.61 14.09
C ARG A 79 -15.77 -0.16 15.30
N LEU A 80 -16.28 0.13 16.50
CA LEU A 80 -15.90 -0.56 17.73
C LEU A 80 -16.30 -2.04 17.75
N ARG A 81 -17.41 -2.40 17.08
CA ARG A 81 -17.81 -3.81 16.90
C ARG A 81 -16.82 -4.54 15.99
N LEU A 82 -16.45 -3.94 14.87
CA LEU A 82 -15.45 -4.48 13.95
C LEU A 82 -14.10 -4.64 14.64
N GLU A 83 -13.61 -3.62 15.33
CA GLU A 83 -12.36 -3.71 16.10
C GLU A 83 -12.41 -4.82 17.17
N ARG A 84 -13.56 -4.98 17.85
CA ARG A 84 -13.71 -6.04 18.85
C ARG A 84 -13.67 -7.42 18.19
N MET A 85 -14.33 -7.59 17.04
CA MET A 85 -14.30 -8.84 16.28
C MET A 85 -12.89 -9.16 15.79
N ASP A 86 -12.18 -8.18 15.23
CA ASP A 86 -10.80 -8.35 14.74
C ASP A 86 -9.83 -8.69 15.90
N ARG A 87 -9.94 -8.02 17.05
CA ARG A 87 -9.16 -8.36 18.25
C ARG A 87 -9.41 -9.80 18.70
N LEU A 88 -10.66 -10.22 18.79
CA LEU A 88 -11.02 -11.60 19.16
C LEU A 88 -10.50 -12.61 18.13
N GLU A 89 -10.52 -12.29 16.85
CA GLU A 89 -9.99 -13.17 15.81
C GLU A 89 -8.46 -13.28 15.88
N LYS A 90 -7.75 -12.17 16.11
CA LYS A 90 -6.31 -12.15 16.33
C LYS A 90 -5.92 -12.99 17.55
N GLU A 91 -6.62 -12.83 18.66
CA GLU A 91 -6.42 -13.66 19.86
C GLU A 91 -6.68 -15.15 19.56
N ARG A 92 -7.73 -15.47 18.81
CA ARG A 92 -8.03 -16.85 18.39
C ARG A 92 -6.92 -17.43 17.49
N LYS A 93 -6.36 -16.63 16.57
CA LYS A 93 -5.25 -17.05 15.69
C LYS A 93 -3.98 -17.28 16.50
N HIS A 94 -3.62 -16.31 17.35
CA HIS A 94 -2.44 -16.43 18.22
C HIS A 94 -2.53 -17.64 19.16
N LYS A 95 -3.72 -17.91 19.73
CA LYS A 95 -3.94 -19.10 20.55
C LYS A 95 -3.69 -20.40 19.77
N LYS A 96 -4.18 -20.50 18.54
CA LYS A 96 -3.95 -21.67 17.67
C LYS A 96 -2.48 -21.83 17.29
N GLU A 97 -1.78 -20.73 17.04
CA GLU A 97 -0.33 -20.75 16.77
C GLU A 97 0.43 -21.24 18.00
N LEU A 98 0.06 -20.79 19.19
CA LEU A 98 0.68 -21.24 20.44
C LEU A 98 0.42 -22.74 20.69
N GLU A 99 -0.81 -23.21 20.48
CA GLU A 99 -1.15 -24.64 20.55
C GLU A 99 -0.30 -25.48 19.57
N LEU A 100 -0.12 -25.01 18.33
CA LEU A 100 0.73 -25.68 17.34
C LEU A 100 2.20 -25.74 17.80
N VAL A 101 2.74 -24.64 18.32
CA VAL A 101 4.12 -24.58 18.83
C VAL A 101 4.29 -25.53 20.03
N GLU A 102 3.31 -25.59 20.93
CA GLU A 102 3.33 -26.54 22.05
C GLU A 102 3.31 -27.99 21.57
N ASP A 103 2.50 -28.32 20.57
CA ASP A 103 2.41 -29.68 20.01
C ASP A 103 3.73 -30.11 19.34
N VAL A 104 4.34 -29.23 18.55
CA VAL A 104 5.65 -29.47 17.94
C VAL A 104 6.71 -29.69 19.03
N TRP A 105 6.74 -28.83 20.04
CA TRP A 105 7.70 -28.94 21.13
C TRP A 105 7.52 -30.23 21.95
N ARG A 106 6.27 -30.67 22.18
CA ARG A 106 5.98 -31.97 22.80
C ARG A 106 6.48 -33.13 21.95
N GLY A 107 6.30 -33.06 20.63
CA GLY A 107 6.83 -34.05 19.69
C GLY A 107 8.34 -34.15 19.75
N GLU A 108 9.04 -33.02 19.63
CA GLU A 108 10.51 -32.96 19.72
C GLU A 108 11.04 -33.48 21.07
N ALA A 109 10.39 -33.09 22.17
CA ALA A 109 10.76 -33.58 23.50
C ALA A 109 10.59 -35.11 23.61
N GLN A 110 9.51 -35.66 23.04
CA GLN A 110 9.27 -37.11 23.03
C GLN A 110 10.28 -37.86 22.14
N ASP A 111 10.65 -37.29 20.99
CA ASP A 111 11.66 -37.86 20.09
C ASP A 111 13.04 -37.89 20.75
N LEU A 112 13.42 -36.81 21.45
CA LEU A 112 14.66 -36.76 22.22
C LEU A 112 14.66 -37.79 23.36
N LEU A 113 13.56 -37.92 24.10
CA LEU A 113 13.43 -38.95 25.14
C LEU A 113 13.55 -40.36 24.56
N SER A 114 12.96 -40.60 23.40
CA SER A 114 13.03 -41.88 22.70
C SER A 114 14.47 -42.20 22.25
N GLN A 115 15.18 -41.21 21.71
CA GLN A 115 16.60 -41.34 21.36
C GLN A 115 17.48 -41.63 22.58
N ILE A 116 17.25 -40.93 23.69
CA ILE A 116 17.99 -41.19 24.94
C ILE A 116 17.73 -42.62 25.41
N ALA A 117 16.48 -43.09 25.38
CA ALA A 117 16.14 -44.46 25.79
C ALA A 117 16.83 -45.51 24.90
N GLN A 118 16.81 -45.31 23.58
CA GLN A 118 17.50 -46.20 22.64
C GLN A 118 19.01 -46.23 22.88
N LEU A 119 19.64 -45.07 23.03
CA LEU A 119 21.09 -44.98 23.32
C LEU A 119 21.45 -45.61 24.67
N GLN A 120 20.58 -45.50 25.68
CA GLN A 120 20.77 -46.17 26.97
C GLN A 120 20.69 -47.70 26.83
N GLU A 121 19.76 -48.21 26.01
CA GLU A 121 19.66 -49.64 25.72
C GLU A 121 20.89 -50.13 24.94
N GLU A 122 21.29 -49.43 23.88
CA GLU A 122 22.47 -49.76 23.08
C GLU A 122 23.73 -49.80 23.96
N ASN A 123 23.96 -48.78 24.81
CA ASN A 123 25.08 -48.77 25.74
C ASN A 123 25.06 -49.97 26.70
N LYS A 124 23.89 -50.33 27.23
CA LYS A 124 23.73 -51.50 28.09
C LYS A 124 24.06 -52.80 27.35
N THR A 125 23.62 -52.93 26.09
CA THR A 125 23.96 -54.10 25.27
C THR A 125 25.45 -54.17 24.96
N LEU A 126 26.10 -53.04 24.66
CA LEU A 126 27.54 -52.98 24.40
C LEU A 126 28.36 -53.35 25.63
N LEU A 127 27.97 -52.85 26.82
CA LEU A 127 28.57 -53.21 28.10
C LEU A 127 28.47 -54.73 28.35
N ASN A 128 27.31 -55.33 28.11
CA ASN A 128 27.13 -56.78 28.24
C ASN A 128 28.01 -57.55 27.24
N ASN A 129 28.09 -57.11 25.98
CA ASN A 129 28.91 -57.75 24.95
C ASN A 129 30.42 -57.63 25.22
N LEU A 130 30.88 -56.50 25.76
CA LEU A 130 32.26 -56.32 26.20
C LEU A 130 32.60 -57.28 27.34
N SER A 131 31.71 -57.40 28.33
CA SER A 131 31.86 -58.36 29.43
C SER A 131 31.91 -59.82 28.95
N VAL A 132 31.17 -60.18 27.89
CA VAL A 132 31.21 -61.52 27.29
C VAL A 132 32.51 -61.77 26.50
N LYS A 133 33.10 -60.73 25.91
CA LYS A 133 34.37 -60.81 25.17
C LYS A 133 35.62 -60.87 26.06
N GLU A 134 35.51 -60.53 27.34
CA GLU A 134 36.61 -60.62 28.31
C GLU A 134 36.87 -62.04 28.85
N CYS A 135 36.27 -63.09 28.26
CA CYS A 135 36.68 -64.48 28.52
C CYS A 135 38.06 -64.77 27.89
N PRO A 136 38.99 -65.42 28.63
CA PRO A 136 40.36 -65.61 28.17
C PRO A 136 40.43 -66.56 26.97
N MET A 137 41.00 -66.07 25.87
CA MET A 137 41.19 -66.81 24.62
C MET A 137 42.26 -67.90 24.79
N THR A 138 42.00 -69.11 24.27
CA THR A 138 42.91 -70.26 24.36
C THR A 138 44.06 -70.20 23.34
N GLU A 139 45.25 -70.69 23.72
CA GLU A 139 46.48 -70.66 22.91
C GLU A 139 46.36 -71.31 21.52
N GLU A 140 45.46 -72.29 21.34
CA GLU A 140 45.19 -72.93 20.04
C GLU A 140 44.47 -72.01 19.04
N ASP A 141 43.70 -71.03 19.52
CA ASP A 141 43.02 -70.06 18.65
C ASP A 141 43.99 -68.99 18.16
N ILE A 142 45.00 -68.66 18.98
CA ILE A 142 46.05 -67.68 18.66
C ILE A 142 46.89 -68.15 17.46
N GLN A 143 47.24 -69.44 17.40
CA GLN A 143 48.03 -70.01 16.30
C GLN A 143 47.26 -70.19 14.99
N LYS A 144 45.95 -70.49 15.04
CA LYS A 144 45.10 -70.48 13.83
C LYS A 144 44.82 -69.07 13.33
N GLN A 145 44.82 -68.08 14.22
CA GLN A 145 44.62 -66.68 13.90
C GLN A 145 45.83 -66.05 13.21
N GLU A 146 47.06 -66.51 13.43
CA GLU A 146 48.26 -65.99 12.76
C GLU A 146 48.27 -66.19 11.22
N GLY A 147 47.79 -67.34 10.73
CA GLY A 147 47.66 -67.61 9.29
C GLY A 147 46.45 -66.95 8.62
N MET A 148 45.34 -66.78 9.37
CA MET A 148 44.22 -65.92 8.96
C MET A 148 44.61 -64.44 8.95
N SER A 149 45.51 -64.04 9.86
CA SER A 149 46.03 -62.67 9.99
C SER A 149 46.74 -62.18 8.72
N GLU A 150 47.38 -63.04 7.92
CA GLU A 150 48.04 -62.59 6.70
C GLU A 150 47.06 -62.24 5.59
N ARG A 151 46.00 -63.05 5.40
CA ARG A 151 44.90 -62.71 4.47
C ARG A 151 44.10 -61.51 4.98
N GLU A 152 43.84 -61.46 6.29
CA GLU A 152 43.22 -60.30 6.94
C GLU A 152 44.09 -59.05 6.82
N ARG A 153 45.41 -59.16 6.89
CA ARG A 153 46.37 -58.06 6.68
C ARG A 153 46.32 -57.57 5.23
N GLN A 154 46.20 -58.47 4.26
CA GLN A 154 46.00 -58.11 2.86
C GLN A 154 44.67 -57.37 2.65
N VAL A 155 43.59 -57.85 3.28
CA VAL A 155 42.27 -57.19 3.26
C VAL A 155 42.33 -55.83 3.94
N MET A 156 42.96 -55.74 5.11
CA MET A 156 43.16 -54.48 5.85
C MET A 156 43.99 -53.48 5.06
N LYS A 157 45.00 -53.93 4.31
CA LYS A 157 45.78 -53.05 3.43
C LYS A 157 44.91 -52.49 2.30
N LYS A 158 44.12 -53.33 1.63
CA LYS A 158 43.17 -52.89 0.59
C LYS A 158 42.09 -51.96 1.15
N LEU A 159 41.57 -52.28 2.34
CA LEU A 159 40.57 -51.46 3.01
C LEU A 159 41.16 -50.10 3.40
N LYS A 160 42.40 -50.07 3.90
CA LYS A 160 43.13 -48.83 4.18
C LYS A 160 43.31 -48.00 2.92
N GLU A 161 43.71 -48.60 1.81
CA GLU A 161 43.85 -47.90 0.52
C GLU A 161 42.51 -47.32 0.03
N VAL A 162 41.40 -48.04 0.20
CA VAL A 162 40.06 -47.53 -0.13
C VAL A 162 39.63 -46.41 0.80
N VAL A 163 39.87 -46.55 2.11
CA VAL A 163 39.56 -45.51 3.11
C VAL A 163 40.37 -44.25 2.86
N ASP A 164 41.66 -44.38 2.55
CA ASP A 164 42.52 -43.23 2.24
C ASP A 164 42.05 -42.54 0.95
N LYS A 165 41.64 -43.30 -0.09
CA LYS A 165 41.01 -42.75 -1.30
C LYS A 165 39.70 -42.02 -1.00
N GLN A 166 38.81 -42.63 -0.21
CA GLN A 166 37.55 -42.01 0.18
C GLN A 166 37.77 -40.74 1.01
N ARG A 167 38.79 -40.70 1.87
CA ARG A 167 39.18 -39.48 2.60
C ARG A 167 39.67 -38.38 1.66
N ASP A 168 40.44 -38.73 0.63
CA ASP A 168 40.91 -37.77 -0.37
C ASP A 168 39.75 -37.25 -1.22
N GLU A 169 38.80 -38.13 -1.56
CA GLU A 169 37.58 -37.78 -2.29
C GLU A 169 36.66 -36.88 -1.46
N ILE A 170 36.43 -37.18 -0.18
CA ILE A 170 35.71 -36.31 0.75
C ILE A 170 36.40 -34.95 0.82
N ARG A 171 37.72 -34.91 1.01
CA ARG A 171 38.47 -33.64 1.05
C ARG A 171 38.40 -32.85 -0.27
N ALA A 172 38.27 -33.53 -1.40
CA ALA A 172 38.08 -32.87 -2.70
C ALA A 172 36.66 -32.31 -2.82
N LYS A 173 35.66 -33.08 -2.39
CA LYS A 173 34.24 -32.68 -2.38
C LYS A 173 33.99 -31.53 -1.40
N ASP A 174 34.62 -31.51 -0.23
CA ASP A 174 34.54 -30.39 0.72
C ASP A 174 35.08 -29.10 0.10
N ARG A 175 36.20 -29.17 -0.64
CA ARG A 175 36.76 -28.03 -1.38
C ARG A 175 35.85 -27.56 -2.52
N GLU A 176 35.18 -28.49 -3.21
CA GLU A 176 34.19 -28.16 -4.23
C GLU A 176 32.98 -27.47 -3.61
N LEU A 177 32.49 -27.97 -2.47
CA LEU A 177 31.39 -27.38 -1.72
C LEU A 177 31.71 -25.98 -1.21
N THR A 178 32.94 -25.75 -0.71
CA THR A 178 33.33 -24.41 -0.24
C THR A 178 33.32 -23.40 -1.38
N LEU A 179 33.86 -23.76 -2.55
CA LEU A 179 33.83 -22.89 -3.73
C LEU A 179 32.39 -22.62 -4.20
N LYS A 180 31.54 -23.65 -4.22
CA LYS A 180 30.12 -23.47 -4.56
C LYS A 180 29.39 -22.58 -3.55
N ASN A 181 29.74 -22.65 -2.27
CA ASN A 181 29.18 -21.80 -1.24
C ASN A 181 29.61 -20.33 -1.42
N GLU A 182 30.88 -20.09 -1.76
CA GLU A 182 31.39 -18.76 -2.11
C GLU A 182 30.65 -18.17 -3.33
N ASP A 183 30.40 -18.98 -4.37
CA ASP A 183 29.60 -18.56 -5.53
C ASP A 183 28.16 -18.18 -5.13
N VAL A 184 27.52 -18.99 -4.29
CA VAL A 184 26.16 -18.73 -3.78
C VAL A 184 26.13 -17.44 -2.96
N GLU A 185 27.11 -17.20 -2.09
CA GLU A 185 27.23 -15.96 -1.32
C GLU A 185 27.42 -14.75 -2.23
N ALA A 186 28.25 -14.86 -3.27
CA ALA A 186 28.45 -13.80 -4.25
C ALA A 186 27.16 -13.47 -5.01
N LEU A 187 26.41 -14.49 -5.46
CA LEU A 187 25.11 -14.32 -6.10
C LEU A 187 24.08 -13.69 -5.15
N GLN A 188 24.07 -14.10 -3.88
CA GLN A 188 23.19 -13.51 -2.87
C GLN A 188 23.49 -12.02 -2.65
N GLN A 189 24.76 -11.64 -2.66
CA GLN A 189 25.16 -10.23 -2.58
C GLN A 189 24.70 -9.44 -3.81
N GLN A 190 24.80 -10.02 -5.02
CA GLN A 190 24.30 -9.37 -6.24
C GLN A 190 22.77 -9.19 -6.21
N LEU A 191 22.03 -10.22 -5.78
CA LEU A 191 20.59 -10.15 -5.60
C LEU A 191 20.21 -9.04 -4.62
N ASN A 192 20.88 -8.96 -3.47
CA ASN A 192 20.64 -7.90 -2.48
C ASN A 192 20.90 -6.49 -3.05
N ARG A 193 21.96 -6.32 -3.85
CA ARG A 193 22.24 -5.04 -4.54
C ARG A 193 21.14 -4.69 -5.54
N LEU A 194 20.71 -5.65 -6.36
CA LEU A 194 19.63 -5.45 -7.33
C LEU A 194 18.29 -5.14 -6.66
N MET A 195 17.96 -5.82 -5.56
CA MET A 195 16.76 -5.52 -4.77
C MET A 195 16.77 -4.07 -4.28
N LYS A 196 17.92 -3.58 -3.80
CA LYS A 196 18.06 -2.18 -3.37
C LYS A 196 17.86 -1.20 -4.53
N ILE A 197 18.53 -1.43 -5.67
CA ILE A 197 18.35 -0.60 -6.87
C ILE A 197 16.90 -0.63 -7.34
N ASN A 198 16.24 -1.79 -7.32
CA ASN A 198 14.85 -1.92 -7.75
C ASN A 198 13.90 -1.14 -6.82
N HIS A 199 14.14 -1.19 -5.50
CA HIS A 199 13.41 -0.38 -4.54
C HIS A 199 13.58 1.12 -4.80
N ASP A 200 14.82 1.57 -5.01
CA ASP A 200 15.13 2.98 -5.29
C ASP A 200 14.47 3.45 -6.60
N LEU A 201 14.45 2.60 -7.63
CA LEU A 201 13.78 2.88 -8.90
C LEU A 201 12.26 2.96 -8.74
N ARG A 202 11.64 2.03 -7.99
CA ARG A 202 10.20 2.08 -7.69
C ARG A 202 9.85 3.36 -6.94
N HIS A 203 10.65 3.74 -5.94
CA HIS A 203 10.44 4.98 -5.21
C HIS A 203 10.56 6.20 -6.13
N LYS A 204 11.56 6.23 -7.03
CA LYS A 204 11.72 7.30 -8.01
C LYS A 204 10.53 7.37 -8.97
N ILE A 205 10.01 6.24 -9.43
CA ILE A 205 8.79 6.18 -10.26
C ILE A 205 7.61 6.81 -9.50
N THR A 206 7.36 6.41 -8.25
CA THR A 206 6.28 6.98 -7.44
C THR A 206 6.40 8.49 -7.27
N VAL A 207 7.62 9.01 -7.05
CA VAL A 207 7.85 10.46 -6.93
C VAL A 207 7.56 11.17 -8.26
N VAL A 208 8.04 10.64 -9.39
CA VAL A 208 7.82 11.22 -10.71
C VAL A 208 6.34 11.16 -11.11
N GLU A 209 5.64 10.07 -10.78
CA GLU A 209 4.19 9.93 -11.00
C GLU A 209 3.41 10.96 -10.18
N ALA A 210 3.75 11.16 -8.91
CA ALA A 210 3.13 12.18 -8.07
C ALA A 210 3.36 13.60 -8.62
N GLN A 211 4.59 13.89 -9.07
CA GLN A 211 4.90 15.15 -9.74
C GLN A 211 4.09 15.34 -11.03
N GLY A 212 3.94 14.27 -11.82
CA GLY A 212 3.11 14.28 -13.04
C GLY A 212 1.65 14.60 -12.74
N LYS A 213 1.06 13.96 -11.72
CA LYS A 213 -0.33 14.22 -11.28
C LYS A 213 -0.51 15.68 -10.83
N ALA A 214 0.40 16.19 -10.00
CA ALA A 214 0.36 17.58 -9.54
C ALA A 214 0.44 18.58 -10.71
N LEU A 215 1.27 18.31 -11.72
CA LEU A 215 1.34 19.15 -12.92
C LEU A 215 0.06 19.09 -13.77
N ILE A 216 -0.58 17.92 -13.87
CA ILE A 216 -1.87 17.76 -14.56
C ILE A 216 -2.94 18.56 -13.82
N GLU A 217 -3.01 18.46 -12.49
CA GLU A 217 -3.96 19.23 -11.67
C GLU A 217 -3.78 20.74 -11.85
N GLN A 218 -2.53 21.24 -11.79
CA GLN A 218 -2.23 22.65 -12.04
C GLN A 218 -2.63 23.09 -13.46
N LYS A 219 -2.39 22.24 -14.47
CA LYS A 219 -2.80 22.52 -15.84
C LYS A 219 -4.33 22.65 -15.93
N VAL A 220 -5.07 21.72 -15.34
CA VAL A 220 -6.54 21.73 -15.33
C VAL A 220 -7.08 22.97 -14.62
N GLU A 221 -6.50 23.35 -13.47
CA GLU A 221 -6.89 24.55 -12.73
C GLU A 221 -6.65 25.84 -13.53
N LEU A 222 -5.52 25.93 -14.22
CA LEU A 222 -5.20 27.06 -15.10
C LEU A 222 -6.12 27.11 -16.33
N GLU A 223 -6.45 25.96 -16.94
CA GLU A 223 -7.40 25.87 -18.05
C GLU A 223 -8.81 26.28 -17.60
N ALA A 224 -9.29 25.80 -16.45
CA ALA A 224 -10.57 26.20 -15.88
C ALA A 224 -10.62 27.71 -15.57
N SER A 225 -9.55 28.24 -14.98
CA SER A 225 -9.41 29.69 -14.72
C SER A 225 -9.42 30.51 -16.02
N GLY A 226 -8.76 30.01 -17.07
CA GLY A 226 -8.78 30.60 -18.39
C GLY A 226 -10.17 30.61 -19.02
N GLN A 227 -10.89 29.50 -18.95
CA GLN A 227 -12.26 29.38 -19.43
C GLN A 227 -13.22 30.30 -18.68
N ALA A 228 -13.11 30.40 -17.36
CA ALA A 228 -13.93 31.30 -16.54
C ALA A 228 -13.73 32.77 -16.97
N ARG A 229 -12.49 33.23 -17.10
CA ARG A 229 -12.19 34.58 -17.61
C ARG A 229 -12.72 34.79 -19.03
N GLN A 230 -12.66 33.77 -19.89
CA GLN A 230 -13.20 33.85 -21.24
C GLN A 230 -14.73 34.02 -21.25
N GLN A 231 -15.44 33.32 -20.36
CA GLN A 231 -16.89 33.48 -20.18
C GLN A 231 -17.23 34.88 -19.66
N GLU A 232 -16.49 35.41 -18.67
CA GLU A 232 -16.65 36.78 -18.17
C GLU A 232 -16.45 37.83 -19.27
N LEU A 233 -15.41 37.68 -20.10
CA LEU A 233 -15.20 38.55 -21.26
C LEU A 233 -16.32 38.44 -22.29
N GLY A 234 -16.87 37.25 -22.49
CA GLY A 234 -18.06 37.02 -23.31
C GLY A 234 -19.28 37.79 -22.80
N ASN A 235 -19.55 37.67 -21.49
CA ASN A 235 -20.65 38.37 -20.83
C ASN A 235 -20.49 39.90 -20.89
N LEU A 236 -19.29 40.42 -20.63
CA LEU A 236 -18.99 41.85 -20.74
C LEU A 236 -19.16 42.35 -22.19
N ARG A 237 -18.76 41.58 -23.21
CA ARG A 237 -18.99 41.94 -24.62
C ARG A 237 -20.48 42.01 -24.97
N GLN A 238 -21.28 41.07 -24.45
CA GLN A 238 -22.73 41.09 -24.62
C GLN A 238 -23.33 42.33 -23.95
N GLU A 239 -22.91 42.65 -22.72
CA GLU A 239 -23.39 43.82 -22.00
C GLU A 239 -23.00 45.13 -22.70
N VAL A 240 -21.76 45.23 -23.20
CA VAL A 240 -21.33 46.37 -24.03
C VAL A 240 -22.19 46.51 -25.29
N THR A 241 -22.54 45.39 -25.93
CA THR A 241 -23.42 45.40 -27.11
C THR A 241 -24.82 45.88 -26.75
N ARG A 242 -25.39 45.37 -25.66
CA ARG A 242 -26.69 45.78 -25.13
C ARG A 242 -26.74 47.26 -24.76
N LEU A 243 -25.70 47.76 -24.09
CA LEU A 243 -25.58 49.18 -23.75
C LEU A 243 -25.48 50.07 -24.99
N LYS A 244 -24.74 49.62 -26.03
CA LYS A 244 -24.67 50.32 -27.32
C LYS A 244 -26.02 50.36 -28.04
N GLU A 245 -26.80 49.28 -27.99
CA GLU A 245 -28.15 49.24 -28.55
C GLU A 245 -29.08 50.21 -27.81
N ARG A 246 -29.09 50.18 -26.48
CA ARG A 246 -29.85 51.16 -25.67
C ARG A 246 -29.45 52.61 -25.98
N LEU A 247 -28.17 52.87 -26.19
CA LEU A 247 -27.70 54.22 -26.58
C LEU A 247 -28.18 54.60 -27.98
N LYS A 248 -28.20 53.67 -28.95
CA LYS A 248 -28.77 53.89 -30.28
C LYS A 248 -30.28 54.15 -30.23
N GLU A 249 -31.01 53.44 -29.37
CA GLU A 249 -32.44 53.67 -29.16
C GLU A 249 -32.71 55.05 -28.56
N GLN A 250 -31.91 55.48 -27.58
CA GLN A 250 -31.95 56.86 -27.05
C GLN A 250 -31.56 57.91 -28.09
N GLY A 251 -30.59 57.61 -28.96
CA GLY A 251 -30.21 58.46 -30.09
C GLY A 251 -31.30 58.55 -31.17
N LYS A 252 -32.06 57.47 -31.41
CA LYS A 252 -33.21 57.45 -32.32
C LYS A 252 -34.38 58.28 -31.80
N PHE A 253 -34.63 58.28 -30.48
CA PHE A 253 -35.60 59.20 -29.86
C PHE A 253 -35.21 60.69 -29.99
N SER A 254 -33.94 60.98 -30.29
CA SER A 254 -33.44 62.34 -30.48
C SER A 254 -33.38 62.76 -31.97
N ALA A 255 -33.75 61.88 -32.91
CA ALA A 255 -33.59 62.08 -34.36
C ALA A 255 -34.91 62.11 -35.15
N GLU A 256 -36.06 62.27 -34.49
CA GLU A 256 -37.32 62.68 -35.16
C GLU A 256 -37.39 64.22 -35.28
N THR A 257 -36.37 64.84 -35.87
CA THR A 257 -36.51 66.15 -36.53
C THR A 257 -35.45 66.24 -37.62
N GLU A 258 -35.92 66.18 -38.87
CA GLU A 258 -35.27 66.51 -40.15
C GLU A 258 -34.28 65.52 -40.83
N GLU A 259 -34.70 65.09 -42.02
CA GLU A 259 -33.89 64.85 -43.23
C GLU A 259 -34.48 65.77 -44.35
N PRO A 260 -33.80 66.11 -45.48
CA PRO A 260 -32.84 65.25 -46.22
C PRO A 260 -31.66 65.97 -46.95
N VAL A 261 -30.92 65.17 -47.74
CA VAL A 261 -30.16 65.45 -48.99
C VAL A 261 -28.62 65.35 -48.89
N GLY A 262 -28.06 64.41 -49.66
CA GLY A 262 -26.69 64.48 -50.21
C GLY A 262 -26.75 64.45 -51.76
N PRO A 263 -25.65 64.26 -52.52
CA PRO A 263 -24.19 64.48 -52.31
C PRO A 263 -23.63 65.43 -53.46
N PRO A 264 -22.33 65.56 -53.86
CA PRO A 264 -21.14 64.73 -53.60
C PRO A 264 -19.80 65.42 -53.24
N SER A 265 -18.89 64.57 -52.73
CA SER A 265 -17.42 64.70 -52.57
C SER A 265 -16.68 65.05 -53.88
N PRO A 266 -15.45 65.64 -53.87
CA PRO A 266 -14.26 65.00 -53.27
C PRO A 266 -13.18 65.92 -52.65
N ALA A 267 -12.57 65.50 -51.53
CA ALA A 267 -11.16 65.77 -51.22
C ALA A 267 -10.63 64.92 -50.05
N GLN A 268 -9.63 64.11 -50.40
CA GLN A 268 -8.52 63.53 -49.63
C GLN A 268 -8.30 63.99 -48.17
N SER A 269 -8.19 63.05 -47.22
CA SER A 269 -6.96 62.77 -46.46
C SER A 269 -7.18 61.78 -45.30
N SER A 270 -6.24 60.83 -45.18
CA SER A 270 -5.73 60.17 -43.97
C SER A 270 -6.67 59.59 -42.90
N LYS A 271 -6.81 58.24 -42.89
CA LYS A 271 -6.32 57.34 -41.81
C LYS A 271 -6.88 55.92 -42.01
N ALA A 272 -5.99 54.95 -42.16
CA ALA A 272 -6.30 53.53 -42.24
C ALA A 272 -6.48 52.93 -40.84
N ALA A 273 -7.49 52.05 -40.71
CA ALA A 273 -7.69 51.14 -39.59
C ALA A 273 -6.71 49.95 -39.67
N PRO A 274 -6.51 49.19 -38.57
CA PRO A 274 -5.39 48.28 -38.41
C PRO A 274 -5.64 46.93 -39.09
N SER A 275 -4.64 46.41 -39.80
CA SER A 275 -4.59 45.01 -40.19
C SER A 275 -3.66 44.27 -39.23
N TRP A 276 -4.17 43.22 -38.61
CA TRP A 276 -3.37 42.26 -37.88
C TRP A 276 -2.49 41.46 -38.82
N GLY A 277 -1.28 41.14 -38.36
CA GLY A 277 -0.42 40.11 -38.92
C GLY A 277 0.89 40.66 -39.48
N GLN A 278 1.93 40.63 -38.65
CA GLN A 278 3.23 39.98 -38.92
C GLN A 278 4.31 40.57 -37.98
N ASP A 279 4.85 39.67 -37.17
CA ASP A 279 6.18 39.62 -36.57
C ASP A 279 6.76 40.82 -35.83
N LEU A 280 7.00 40.62 -34.53
CA LEU A 280 8.20 41.12 -33.84
C LEU A 280 8.44 40.34 -32.54
N ALA A 281 8.82 39.06 -32.71
CA ALA A 281 9.70 38.40 -31.77
C ALA A 281 11.13 38.92 -32.00
N SER A 282 11.50 40.00 -31.33
CA SER A 282 12.89 40.47 -31.22
C SER A 282 13.02 41.42 -30.04
N GLU A 283 12.90 40.88 -28.84
CA GLU A 283 13.46 41.48 -27.63
C GLU A 283 13.32 40.43 -26.52
N LEU A 284 14.41 39.71 -26.23
CA LEU A 284 14.74 39.06 -24.95
C LEU A 284 15.92 38.08 -25.15
N LEU A 285 16.98 38.54 -25.81
CA LEU A 285 18.25 37.82 -25.92
C LEU A 285 19.43 38.80 -25.78
N ALA A 286 19.41 39.55 -24.68
CA ALA A 286 20.56 40.35 -24.24
C ALA A 286 20.59 40.35 -22.71
N GLY A 287 21.39 39.45 -22.15
CA GLY A 287 21.59 39.33 -20.70
C GLY A 287 22.69 38.33 -20.39
N GLY A 288 23.92 38.69 -20.76
CA GLY A 288 25.12 37.94 -20.43
C GLY A 288 25.44 38.04 -18.93
N LEU A 289 25.88 36.90 -18.37
CA LEU A 289 26.49 36.76 -17.06
C LEU A 289 27.97 37.16 -17.15
N GLU A 290 28.50 37.80 -16.10
CA GLU A 290 29.90 37.66 -15.72
C GLU A 290 29.94 37.18 -14.26
N ILE A 291 30.65 36.09 -14.00
CA ILE A 291 31.48 35.82 -12.80
C ILE A 291 32.38 34.61 -13.13
N GLU A 292 33.63 34.73 -12.67
CA GLU A 292 34.86 34.04 -13.02
C GLU A 292 34.92 32.51 -12.82
N GLU A 293 35.85 31.91 -13.60
CA GLU A 293 36.25 30.50 -13.60
C GLU A 293 37.15 30.08 -12.43
N GLY A 294 37.01 28.80 -12.03
CA GLY A 294 38.02 27.98 -11.35
C GLY A 294 37.63 26.48 -11.42
N PRO A 295 38.56 25.53 -11.59
CA PRO A 295 38.39 24.46 -12.59
C PRO A 295 38.24 23.06 -12.00
N LEU A 296 37.33 22.22 -12.55
CA LEU A 296 37.48 20.76 -12.56
C LEU A 296 36.78 20.08 -13.75
N HIS A 297 37.63 19.64 -14.69
CA HIS A 297 37.64 18.39 -15.46
C HIS A 297 36.33 17.69 -15.91
N PHE A 298 36.13 17.72 -17.24
CA PHE A 298 35.62 16.67 -18.14
C PHE A 298 34.25 16.02 -17.85
N ILE A 299 33.23 16.53 -18.56
CA ILE A 299 32.00 15.83 -18.94
C ILE A 299 31.90 15.89 -20.47
N PRO A 300 31.72 14.77 -21.21
CA PRO A 300 31.25 14.83 -22.59
C PRO A 300 29.73 14.93 -22.62
N HIS A 301 29.22 16.05 -23.12
CA HIS A 301 27.86 16.21 -23.63
C HIS A 301 27.72 15.57 -25.02
N ILE A 302 26.52 15.08 -25.33
CA ILE A 302 25.69 15.24 -26.55
C ILE A 302 24.41 14.42 -26.25
N GLY A 303 23.16 14.84 -26.43
CA GLY A 303 22.52 16.04 -26.93
C GLY A 303 21.01 15.74 -27.06
N ALA A 304 20.17 16.74 -26.85
CA ALA A 304 18.75 16.80 -27.26
C ALA A 304 18.42 18.31 -27.43
N PRO A 305 17.33 18.76 -28.10
CA PRO A 305 16.17 18.02 -28.60
C PRO A 305 15.67 18.46 -30.01
N GLY A 306 14.70 17.74 -30.58
CA GLY A 306 13.94 18.16 -31.77
C GLY A 306 12.48 17.73 -31.67
N ALA A 307 11.55 18.63 -31.96
CA ALA A 307 10.10 18.47 -31.79
C ALA A 307 9.37 18.20 -33.12
N LEU A 308 8.42 17.25 -33.06
CA LEU A 308 7.17 17.09 -33.82
C LEU A 308 7.22 17.05 -35.37
N THR A 309 7.03 15.83 -35.90
CA THR A 309 6.14 15.58 -37.04
C THR A 309 5.25 14.38 -36.73
N VAL A 310 3.95 14.58 -36.95
CA VAL A 310 2.88 13.58 -36.91
C VAL A 310 2.95 12.74 -38.18
N ASP A 311 2.85 11.41 -38.01
CA ASP A 311 2.33 10.37 -38.91
C ASP A 311 3.27 9.14 -39.07
N GLY A 312 2.93 8.05 -38.37
CA GLY A 312 2.84 6.72 -38.99
C GLY A 312 4.09 5.89 -39.30
N GLU A 313 5.23 6.07 -38.64
CA GLU A 313 6.46 5.29 -38.98
C GLU A 313 7.13 4.53 -37.81
N GLU A 314 6.46 4.28 -36.69
CA GLU A 314 7.06 3.52 -35.57
C GLU A 314 7.21 2.01 -35.82
N GLU A 315 6.49 1.40 -36.78
CA GLU A 315 6.60 -0.05 -37.04
C GLU A 315 7.86 -0.45 -37.84
N LYS A 316 8.54 0.51 -38.49
CA LYS A 316 9.68 0.21 -39.37
C LYS A 316 11.01 0.06 -38.62
N ASP A 317 11.14 0.77 -37.51
CA ASP A 317 12.35 0.78 -36.68
C ASP A 317 12.48 -0.52 -35.86
N ASP A 318 11.36 -1.13 -35.47
CA ASP A 318 11.33 -2.40 -34.74
C ASP A 318 11.70 -3.61 -35.63
N GLU A 319 11.27 -3.61 -36.90
CA GLU A 319 11.64 -4.64 -37.88
C GLU A 319 13.13 -4.56 -38.27
N GLU A 320 13.67 -3.35 -38.43
CA GLU A 320 15.08 -3.13 -38.74
C GLU A 320 15.99 -3.52 -37.56
N ALA A 321 15.56 -3.24 -36.32
CA ALA A 321 16.25 -3.69 -35.10
C ALA A 321 16.20 -5.22 -34.92
N ALA A 322 15.08 -5.86 -35.26
CA ALA A 322 14.96 -7.32 -35.22
C ALA A 322 15.87 -8.00 -36.27
N PHE A 323 15.95 -7.44 -37.48
CA PHE A 323 16.79 -7.96 -38.56
C PHE A 323 18.29 -7.79 -38.26
N LEU A 324 18.69 -6.68 -37.63
CA LEU A 324 20.06 -6.45 -37.18
C LEU A 324 20.48 -7.43 -36.07
N TRP A 325 19.54 -7.81 -35.20
CA TRP A 325 19.76 -8.78 -34.12
C TRP A 325 19.90 -10.21 -34.65
N GLU A 326 19.15 -10.56 -35.71
CA GLU A 326 19.22 -11.86 -36.38
C GLU A 326 20.55 -12.04 -37.14
N ALA A 327 21.03 -10.98 -37.80
CA ALA A 327 22.32 -10.97 -38.48
C ALA A 327 23.54 -11.10 -37.54
N LEU A 328 23.45 -10.57 -36.31
CA LEU A 328 24.51 -10.70 -35.29
C LEU A 328 24.58 -12.10 -34.66
N CYS A 329 23.52 -12.90 -34.75
CA CYS A 329 23.46 -14.23 -34.16
C CYS A 329 23.99 -15.35 -35.08
N ASP A 330 24.06 -15.11 -36.40
CA ASP A 330 24.51 -16.12 -37.37
C ASP A 330 26.04 -16.24 -37.49
N ASP A 331 26.80 -15.18 -37.17
CA ASP A 331 28.26 -15.18 -37.35
C ASP A 331 29.04 -15.99 -36.29
N ASP A 332 28.43 -16.33 -35.14
CA ASP A 332 29.10 -17.05 -34.04
C ASP A 332 28.81 -18.57 -33.99
N MET A 333 28.10 -19.11 -34.99
CA MET A 333 27.62 -20.50 -34.99
C MET A 333 28.58 -21.53 -35.62
N SER A 334 29.83 -21.16 -35.89
CA SER A 334 30.81 -22.07 -36.55
C SER A 334 31.88 -22.65 -35.62
N SER A 335 31.87 -22.37 -34.32
CA SER A 335 32.88 -22.89 -33.39
C SER A 335 32.38 -23.20 -31.97
N ILE A 336 31.29 -23.96 -31.83
CA ILE A 336 30.73 -24.30 -30.51
C ILE A 336 30.96 -25.78 -30.20
N ASP A 337 31.75 -26.05 -29.16
CA ASP A 337 32.05 -27.38 -28.63
C ASP A 337 30.77 -28.04 -28.08
N PRO A 338 30.37 -29.23 -28.57
CA PRO A 338 29.16 -29.92 -28.12
C PRO A 338 29.18 -30.38 -26.65
N LYS A 339 30.27 -30.17 -25.90
CA LYS A 339 30.42 -30.55 -24.48
C LYS A 339 30.45 -29.39 -23.47
N ASP A 340 30.20 -28.14 -23.89
CA ASP A 340 30.23 -27.00 -22.97
C ASP A 340 29.12 -27.08 -21.89
N PRO A 341 29.47 -27.17 -20.59
CA PRO A 341 28.50 -27.16 -19.48
C PRO A 341 27.69 -25.87 -19.36
N ASN A 342 28.19 -24.75 -19.92
CA ASN A 342 27.55 -23.43 -19.88
C ASN A 342 26.72 -23.13 -21.13
N ARG A 343 26.58 -24.10 -22.05
CA ARG A 343 25.72 -23.93 -23.23
C ARG A 343 24.28 -23.62 -22.79
N PRO A 344 23.66 -22.54 -23.28
CA PRO A 344 22.26 -22.26 -23.01
C PRO A 344 21.41 -23.49 -23.37
N ARG A 345 20.69 -24.01 -22.38
CA ARG A 345 19.85 -25.21 -22.53
C ARG A 345 18.50 -24.91 -23.16
N PHE A 346 18.17 -23.63 -23.31
CA PHE A 346 16.92 -23.16 -23.85
C PHE A 346 17.09 -22.74 -25.30
N THR A 347 16.07 -23.01 -26.12
CA THR A 347 16.02 -22.48 -27.48
C THR A 347 15.68 -20.98 -27.43
N LEU A 348 16.07 -20.22 -28.46
CA LEU A 348 15.67 -18.80 -28.57
C LEU A 348 14.14 -18.63 -28.56
N GLN A 349 13.42 -19.64 -29.06
CA GLN A 349 11.96 -19.68 -29.02
C GLN A 349 11.44 -19.82 -27.58
N GLU A 350 12.00 -20.74 -26.79
CA GLU A 350 11.63 -20.90 -25.38
C GLU A 350 11.92 -19.62 -24.57
N LEU A 351 13.02 -18.93 -24.87
CA LEU A 351 13.32 -17.64 -24.25
C LEU A 351 12.29 -16.57 -24.63
N ARG A 352 11.87 -16.52 -25.89
CA ARG A 352 10.83 -15.60 -26.38
C ARG A 352 9.49 -15.86 -25.71
N ASP A 353 9.11 -17.13 -25.57
CA ASP A 353 7.85 -17.54 -24.95
C ASP A 353 7.84 -17.17 -23.45
N VAL A 354 8.95 -17.42 -22.73
CA VAL A 354 9.10 -17.01 -21.32
C VAL A 354 9.07 -15.49 -21.17
N LEU A 355 9.67 -14.74 -22.10
CA LEU A 355 9.63 -13.27 -22.07
C LEU A 355 8.21 -12.74 -22.32
N HIS A 356 7.44 -13.36 -23.22
CA HIS A 356 6.05 -13.01 -23.44
C HIS A 356 5.18 -13.34 -22.23
N GLU A 357 5.28 -14.54 -21.66
CA GLU A 357 4.53 -14.94 -20.47
C GLU A 357 4.86 -14.02 -19.28
N ARG A 358 6.15 -13.71 -19.08
CA ARG A 358 6.60 -12.72 -18.08
C ARG A 358 5.95 -11.35 -18.30
N ASN A 359 5.89 -10.87 -19.54
CA ASN A 359 5.29 -9.57 -19.85
C ASN A 359 3.78 -9.57 -19.60
N GLU A 360 3.08 -10.65 -19.94
CA GLU A 360 1.64 -10.80 -19.69
C GLU A 360 1.34 -10.86 -18.18
N LEU A 361 2.12 -11.63 -17.41
CA LEU A 361 2.01 -11.69 -15.96
C LEU A 361 2.32 -10.33 -15.32
N LYS A 362 3.29 -9.57 -15.87
CA LYS A 362 3.61 -8.22 -15.40
C LYS A 362 2.44 -7.26 -15.60
N ALA A 363 1.73 -7.35 -16.73
CA ALA A 363 0.52 -6.56 -16.98
C ALA A 363 -0.61 -6.92 -16.01
N LYS A 364 -0.83 -8.22 -15.74
CA LYS A 364 -1.82 -8.69 -14.75
C LYS A 364 -1.50 -8.22 -13.34
N VAL A 365 -0.22 -8.29 -12.94
CA VAL A 365 0.24 -7.79 -11.63
C VAL A 365 0.04 -6.29 -11.50
N PHE A 366 0.27 -5.52 -12.58
CA PHE A 366 0.01 -4.08 -12.58
C PHE A 366 -1.47 -3.77 -12.35
N MET A 367 -2.38 -4.43 -13.06
CA MET A 367 -3.83 -4.23 -12.87
C MET A 367 -4.29 -4.60 -11.46
N LEU A 368 -3.80 -5.72 -10.91
CA LEU A 368 -4.13 -6.13 -9.54
C LEU A 368 -3.56 -5.17 -8.49
N GLN A 369 -2.40 -4.56 -8.75
CA GLN A 369 -1.83 -3.54 -7.87
C GLN A 369 -2.66 -2.25 -7.86
N GLU A 370 -3.21 -1.85 -9.01
CA GLU A 370 -4.13 -0.72 -9.13
C GLU A 370 -5.44 -0.99 -8.38
N GLU A 371 -6.01 -2.19 -8.52
CA GLU A 371 -7.21 -2.62 -7.79
C GLU A 371 -6.98 -2.64 -6.28
N ILE A 372 -5.85 -3.19 -5.81
CA ILE A 372 -5.47 -3.16 -4.39
C ILE A 372 -5.26 -1.72 -3.90
N ALA A 373 -4.67 -0.84 -4.71
CA ALA A 373 -4.47 0.55 -4.35
C ALA A 373 -5.81 1.30 -4.21
N TYR A 374 -6.75 1.04 -5.11
CA TYR A 374 -8.10 1.59 -5.07
C TYR A 374 -8.84 1.24 -3.77
N TYR A 375 -8.84 -0.04 -3.39
CA TYR A 375 -9.49 -0.46 -2.14
C TYR A 375 -8.76 0.04 -0.88
N LYS A 376 -7.43 0.21 -0.93
CA LYS A 376 -6.68 0.80 0.19
C LYS A 376 -6.93 2.29 0.37
N SER A 377 -7.11 3.04 -0.71
CA SER A 377 -7.48 4.46 -0.61
C SER A 377 -8.89 4.65 -0.06
N ASP A 378 -9.81 3.75 -0.42
CA ASP A 378 -11.19 3.73 0.09
C ASP A 378 -11.22 3.46 1.61
N GLU A 379 -10.40 2.52 2.10
CA GLU A 379 -10.22 2.25 3.54
C GLU A 379 -9.53 3.41 4.30
N GLN A 380 -8.62 4.16 3.67
CA GLN A 380 -7.88 5.26 4.32
C GLN A 380 -8.68 6.57 4.44
N GLU A 381 -9.62 6.82 3.54
CA GLU A 381 -10.54 7.96 3.65
C GLU A 381 -11.52 7.79 4.83
N GLU A 382 -11.78 6.55 5.26
CA GLU A 382 -12.61 6.23 6.43
C GLU A 382 -11.88 6.46 7.78
N GLU A 383 -10.54 6.43 7.81
CA GLU A 383 -9.73 6.47 9.04
C GLU A 383 -9.25 7.89 9.46
N THR A 384 -9.40 8.92 8.62
CA THR A 384 -8.73 10.23 8.79
C THR A 384 -9.55 11.36 9.48
N GLY A 385 -10.68 11.05 10.14
CA GLY A 385 -11.45 12.00 10.98
C GLY A 385 -10.82 12.29 12.35
N LEU A 386 -10.75 13.58 12.74
CA LEU A 386 -9.92 14.18 13.81
C LEU A 386 -10.17 13.73 15.28
N PRO A 387 -9.18 13.89 16.20
CA PRO A 387 -9.23 13.48 17.60
C PRO A 387 -9.55 14.64 18.58
N LEU A 388 -10.48 14.48 19.53
CA LEU A 388 -10.76 15.44 20.63
C LEU A 388 -11.53 14.77 21.81
N PRO A 389 -11.64 15.41 23.00
CA PRO A 389 -10.99 15.00 24.25
C PRO A 389 -11.93 14.34 25.29
N ASP A 390 -11.32 13.57 26.20
CA ASP A 390 -11.99 12.78 27.25
C ASP A 390 -12.42 13.62 28.48
N PRO A 391 -13.67 13.48 28.98
CA PRO A 391 -14.04 13.91 30.32
C PRO A 391 -14.65 12.78 31.18
N SER A 392 -13.79 11.96 31.81
CA SER A 392 -13.89 11.47 33.21
C SER A 392 -15.17 10.68 33.64
N PRO A 393 -15.31 10.31 34.92
CA PRO A 393 -14.78 9.09 35.54
C PRO A 393 -15.90 8.16 36.05
N THR A 394 -15.72 6.82 36.13
CA THR A 394 -16.30 5.93 37.17
C THR A 394 -15.89 4.46 37.00
N LEU A 395 -15.12 4.01 38.00
CA LEU A 395 -15.01 2.66 38.58
C LEU A 395 -14.80 1.46 37.64
N ARG A 396 -13.52 1.22 37.33
CA ARG A 396 -12.98 -0.08 36.94
C ARG A 396 -12.69 -0.96 38.18
N PRO A 397 -12.94 -2.27 38.17
CA PRO A 397 -12.07 -3.22 38.85
C PRO A 397 -10.73 -3.22 38.10
N SER A 398 -9.66 -2.90 38.80
CA SER A 398 -8.34 -2.70 38.22
C SER A 398 -7.78 -3.98 37.61
N SER A 399 -7.71 -4.05 36.29
CA SER A 399 -6.67 -4.79 35.54
C SER A 399 -5.93 -3.79 34.67
N ARG A 400 -5.14 -2.94 35.35
CA ARG A 400 -4.11 -2.12 34.72
C ARG A 400 -3.03 -3.05 34.15
N SER A 401 -2.67 -2.78 32.89
CA SER A 401 -1.31 -2.95 32.39
C SER A 401 -0.28 -2.61 33.47
N ASN A 402 0.67 -3.50 33.71
CA ASN A 402 1.86 -3.17 34.49
C ASN A 402 3.10 -3.67 33.74
N PHE A 403 3.60 -2.85 32.82
CA PHE A 403 4.98 -2.39 32.98
C PHE A 403 5.01 -1.46 34.21
N GLN A 404 5.01 -2.04 35.41
CA GLN A 404 5.62 -1.35 36.54
C GLN A 404 7.12 -1.62 36.43
N PRO A 405 7.99 -0.65 36.73
CA PRO A 405 9.34 -1.03 37.11
C PRO A 405 9.18 -2.01 38.27
N GLU A 406 9.65 -3.25 38.09
CA GLU A 406 9.53 -4.28 39.11
C GLU A 406 9.93 -3.69 40.46
N SER A 407 9.03 -3.77 41.46
CA SER A 407 9.33 -3.33 42.82
C SER A 407 10.73 -3.83 43.19
N GLY A 408 11.58 -2.94 43.72
CA GLY A 408 12.95 -3.31 44.08
C GLY A 408 13.02 -4.56 44.97
N ILE A 409 11.94 -4.82 45.73
CA ILE A 409 11.76 -6.01 46.55
C ILE A 409 11.53 -7.27 45.70
N LYS A 410 10.72 -7.20 44.63
CA LYS A 410 10.54 -8.33 43.71
C LYS A 410 11.85 -8.71 43.02
N ARG A 411 12.60 -7.74 42.50
CA ARG A 411 13.95 -8.02 41.95
C ARG A 411 14.88 -8.60 43.01
N LEU A 412 14.92 -8.01 44.20
CA LEU A 412 15.78 -8.54 45.27
C LEU A 412 15.45 -10.00 45.59
N ILE A 413 14.16 -10.35 45.63
CA ILE A 413 13.71 -11.72 45.88
C ILE A 413 14.12 -12.66 44.74
N PHE A 414 13.83 -12.33 43.48
CA PHE A 414 14.03 -13.25 42.36
C PHE A 414 15.48 -13.30 41.84
N THR A 415 16.24 -12.21 41.96
CA THR A 415 17.60 -12.10 41.40
C THR A 415 18.69 -12.39 42.43
N ALA A 416 18.47 -12.11 43.71
CA ALA A 416 19.49 -12.28 44.75
C ALA A 416 19.12 -13.35 45.79
N ILE A 417 17.90 -13.32 46.33
CA ILE A 417 17.51 -14.22 47.42
C ILE A 417 17.20 -15.63 46.88
N MET A 418 16.47 -15.76 45.77
CA MET A 418 16.04 -17.05 45.23
C MET A 418 17.21 -17.96 44.82
N PRO A 419 18.27 -17.48 44.15
CA PRO A 419 19.46 -18.31 43.89
C PRO A 419 20.20 -18.72 45.16
N MET A 420 20.28 -17.85 46.17
CA MET A 420 20.92 -18.16 47.45
C MET A 420 20.13 -19.19 48.28
N VAL A 421 18.79 -19.13 48.23
CA VAL A 421 17.91 -20.14 48.82
C VAL A 421 18.03 -21.47 48.09
N ALA A 422 18.09 -21.46 46.74
CA ALA A 422 18.30 -22.67 45.94
C ALA A 422 19.69 -23.30 46.16
N ALA A 423 20.72 -22.47 46.40
CA ALA A 423 22.07 -22.90 46.72
C ALA A 423 22.26 -23.34 48.19
N GLY A 424 21.21 -23.30 49.02
CA GLY A 424 21.25 -23.76 50.42
C GLY A 424 22.05 -22.86 51.37
N LEU A 425 22.34 -21.62 50.97
CA LEU A 425 23.20 -20.69 51.71
C LEU A 425 22.47 -19.90 52.81
N ILE A 426 21.14 -20.03 52.91
CA ILE A 426 20.30 -19.38 53.94
C ILE A 426 19.52 -20.47 54.70
N PRO A 427 20.00 -20.91 55.87
CA PRO A 427 19.29 -21.90 56.68
C PRO A 427 18.16 -21.25 57.52
N ASP A 428 16.96 -21.82 57.37
CA ASP A 428 15.81 -21.77 58.29
C ASP A 428 15.25 -20.40 58.74
N ASP A 429 14.98 -19.50 57.79
CA ASP A 429 14.09 -18.36 58.04
C ASP A 429 12.62 -18.72 57.68
N PRO A 430 11.67 -18.70 58.64
CA PRO A 430 10.26 -19.05 58.41
C PRO A 430 9.54 -18.11 57.42
N THR A 431 10.07 -16.92 57.14
CA THR A 431 9.46 -15.96 56.20
C THR A 431 9.63 -16.36 54.72
N LEU A 432 10.54 -17.28 54.41
CA LEU A 432 10.86 -17.73 53.03
C LEU A 432 10.11 -19.02 52.60
N GLN A 433 9.26 -19.57 53.48
CA GLN A 433 8.40 -20.74 53.21
C GLN A 433 7.51 -20.59 51.95
N PRO A 434 6.88 -19.44 51.67
CA PRO A 434 6.07 -19.28 50.46
C PRO A 434 6.88 -19.43 49.16
N ILE A 435 8.14 -19.00 49.16
CA ILE A 435 9.03 -19.05 47.99
C ILE A 435 9.50 -20.48 47.72
N ARG A 436 9.80 -21.27 48.77
CA ARG A 436 10.13 -22.72 48.59
C ARG A 436 8.96 -23.54 48.04
N ARG A 437 7.71 -23.21 48.42
CA ARG A 437 6.53 -23.89 47.85
C ARG A 437 6.37 -23.65 46.36
N LEU A 438 6.79 -22.48 45.86
CA LEU A 438 6.79 -22.19 44.43
C LEU A 438 7.79 -23.07 43.65
N ILE A 439 8.93 -23.40 44.26
CA ILE A 439 9.97 -24.26 43.67
C ILE A 439 9.53 -25.73 43.64
N SER A 440 8.71 -26.19 44.58
CA SER A 440 8.24 -27.58 44.64
C SER A 440 7.05 -27.90 43.72
N LEU A 441 6.53 -26.90 43.00
CA LEU A 441 5.38 -27.01 42.09
C LEU A 441 5.79 -26.90 40.61
N VAL A 442 7.10 -26.87 40.34
CA VAL A 442 7.77 -27.08 39.05
C VAL A 442 8.62 -28.32 39.20
#